data_AF-A0AAV5ZK08-F1
#
_entry.id   AF-A0AAV5ZK08-F1
#
_cell.length_a   1.000
_cell.length_b   1.000
_cell.length_c   1.000
_cell.angle_alpha   90.00
_cell.angle_beta   90.00
_cell.angle_gamma   90.00
#
_symmetry.space_group_name_H-M   'P 1'
#
loop_
_entity.id
_entity.type
_entity.pdbx_description
1 polymer ?
#
loop_
_entity_poly.entity_id
_entity_poly.type
_entity_poly.pdbx_seq_one_letter_code
_entity_poly.pdbx_strand_id
1 'polypeptide(L)'
;MALSESSASDFPWPDFDRWQAFFAARASFPDRWDGLHAVPAPATAEADRYRHRKWELFCEWRDLLAQRELVLAHYARHRVPLRIVRQHAPPACPVCDAFHAREISADVHALPPFHPGCRCVVMAARTQSARPRSRAGRPRGA
;
A
#
# COMPACT_ATOMS: atom_id res chain seq x y z
N MET A 1 -9.93 -30.07 -26.96
CA MET A 1 -8.81 -29.18 -26.58
C MET A 1 -8.85 -29.04 -25.07
N ALA A 2 -8.03 -29.82 -24.37
CA ALA A 2 -7.85 -29.66 -22.93
C ALA A 2 -7.05 -28.38 -22.70
N LEU A 3 -7.57 -27.47 -21.89
CA LEU A 3 -6.79 -26.38 -21.33
C LEU A 3 -5.75 -27.05 -20.43
N SER A 4 -4.52 -27.13 -20.91
CA SER A 4 -3.39 -27.56 -20.08
C SER A 4 -3.40 -26.70 -18.83
N GLU A 5 -3.63 -27.35 -17.68
CA GLU A 5 -3.37 -26.82 -16.37
C GLU A 5 -1.89 -26.41 -16.36
N SER A 6 -1.65 -25.14 -16.70
CA SER A 6 -0.36 -24.50 -16.48
C SER A 6 -0.16 -24.60 -14.98
N SER A 7 0.69 -25.55 -14.59
CA SER A 7 1.21 -25.67 -13.25
C SER A 7 1.57 -24.26 -12.78
N ALA A 8 0.88 -23.81 -11.73
CA ALA A 8 1.40 -22.78 -10.83
C ALA A 8 2.62 -23.36 -10.10
N SER A 9 3.59 -23.80 -10.90
CA SER A 9 4.96 -24.13 -10.53
C SER A 9 5.48 -22.93 -9.77
N ASP A 10 6.10 -23.18 -8.63
CA ASP A 10 6.69 -22.19 -7.73
C ASP A 10 7.31 -21.02 -8.51
N PHE A 11 6.54 -19.95 -8.69
CA PHE A 11 7.01 -18.78 -9.40
C PHE A 11 7.98 -18.04 -8.46
N PRO A 12 9.24 -17.82 -8.88
CA PRO A 12 10.21 -17.14 -8.04
C PRO A 12 9.79 -15.67 -7.88
N TRP A 13 9.50 -15.28 -6.64
CA TRP A 13 9.18 -13.91 -6.30
C TRP A 13 10.00 -13.48 -5.07
N PRO A 14 11.29 -13.11 -5.25
CA PRO A 14 12.18 -12.79 -4.13
C PRO A 14 11.69 -11.61 -3.27
N ASP A 15 11.01 -10.64 -3.87
CA ASP A 15 10.40 -9.53 -3.12
C ASP A 15 9.33 -10.02 -2.15
N PHE A 16 8.56 -11.04 -2.51
CA PHE A 16 7.59 -11.64 -1.59
C PHE A 16 8.29 -12.26 -0.40
N ASP A 17 9.35 -13.04 -0.61
CA ASP A 17 10.05 -13.71 0.48
C ASP A 17 10.70 -12.67 1.43
N ARG A 18 11.27 -11.58 0.86
CA ARG A 18 11.79 -10.44 1.65
C ARG A 18 10.69 -9.77 2.48
N TRP A 19 9.52 -9.52 1.89
CA TRP A 19 8.41 -8.88 2.57
C TRP A 19 7.75 -9.80 3.61
N GLN A 20 7.62 -11.08 3.32
CA GLN A 20 7.13 -12.10 4.25
C GLN A 20 8.02 -12.17 5.50
N ALA A 21 9.34 -12.21 5.31
CA ALA A 21 10.30 -12.20 6.42
C ALA A 21 10.21 -10.90 7.24
N PHE A 22 10.07 -9.75 6.59
CA PHE A 22 9.90 -8.46 7.27
C PHE A 22 8.62 -8.42 8.14
N PHE A 23 7.48 -8.87 7.61
CA PHE A 23 6.22 -8.90 8.36
C PHE A 23 6.24 -9.92 9.49
N ALA A 24 6.82 -11.10 9.25
CA ALA A 24 7.03 -12.13 10.26
C ALA A 24 7.89 -11.60 11.42
N ALA A 25 9.01 -10.93 11.13
CA ALA A 25 9.87 -10.33 12.15
C ALA A 25 9.18 -9.26 13.01
N ARG A 26 8.09 -8.67 12.52
CA ARG A 26 7.27 -7.69 13.24
C ARG A 26 5.99 -8.25 13.83
N ALA A 27 5.74 -9.55 13.66
CA ALA A 27 4.49 -10.21 14.03
C ALA A 27 3.24 -9.44 13.54
N SER A 28 3.34 -8.80 12.37
CA SER A 28 2.31 -7.91 11.85
C SER A 28 2.30 -7.97 10.33
N PHE A 29 1.21 -8.53 9.80
CA PHE A 29 0.95 -8.66 8.38
C PHE A 29 -0.19 -7.73 7.96
N PRO A 30 -0.13 -7.13 6.77
CA PRO A 30 -1.30 -6.45 6.20
C PRO A 30 -2.43 -7.46 5.92
N ASP A 31 -3.69 -7.04 6.02
CA ASP A 31 -4.88 -7.91 5.82
C ASP A 31 -4.84 -8.74 4.53
N ARG A 32 -4.26 -8.19 3.46
CA ARG A 32 -4.13 -8.88 2.16
C ARG A 32 -3.21 -10.09 2.17
N TRP A 33 -2.39 -10.24 3.21
CA TRP A 33 -1.54 -11.40 3.44
C TRP A 33 -2.25 -12.54 4.17
N ASP A 34 -3.57 -12.45 4.38
CA ASP A 34 -4.31 -13.57 4.96
C ASP A 34 -4.10 -14.87 4.15
N GLY A 35 -3.82 -15.95 4.88
CA GLY A 35 -3.40 -17.24 4.32
C GLY A 35 -1.96 -17.30 3.78
N LEU A 36 -1.15 -16.24 3.94
CA LEU A 36 0.24 -16.16 3.44
C LEU A 36 1.28 -15.94 4.55
N HIS A 37 0.91 -16.18 5.80
CA HIS A 37 1.76 -15.95 6.97
C HIS A 37 2.93 -16.94 7.07
N ALA A 38 2.72 -18.19 6.62
CA ALA A 38 3.71 -19.26 6.68
C ALA A 38 3.58 -20.17 5.45
N VAL A 39 4.70 -20.75 5.03
CA VAL A 39 4.74 -21.72 3.92
C VAL A 39 4.19 -23.06 4.42
N PRO A 40 3.12 -23.60 3.80
CA PRO A 40 2.57 -24.89 4.19
C PRO A 40 3.44 -26.06 3.68
N ALA A 41 3.17 -27.26 4.20
CA ALA A 41 3.82 -28.48 3.71
C ALA A 41 3.51 -28.71 2.21
N PRO A 42 4.49 -29.13 1.40
CA PRO A 42 4.32 -29.33 -0.03
C PRO A 42 3.30 -30.43 -0.33
N ALA A 43 2.71 -30.38 -1.53
CA ALA A 43 1.72 -31.35 -2.04
C ALA A 43 0.46 -31.51 -1.16
N THR A 44 0.05 -30.43 -0.48
CA THR A 44 -1.21 -30.35 0.28
C THR A 44 -2.19 -29.40 -0.40
N ALA A 45 -3.49 -29.57 -0.14
CA ALA A 45 -4.51 -28.59 -0.58
C ALA A 45 -4.25 -27.18 0.01
N GLU A 46 -3.58 -27.10 1.16
CA GLU A 46 -3.11 -25.84 1.74
C GLU A 46 -2.00 -25.20 0.90
N ALA A 47 -1.05 -25.99 0.39
CA ALA A 47 -0.04 -25.50 -0.54
C ALA A 47 -0.67 -24.95 -1.81
N ASP A 48 -1.72 -25.58 -2.34
CA ASP A 48 -2.41 -25.10 -3.54
C ASP A 48 -3.10 -23.76 -3.28
N ARG A 49 -3.81 -23.64 -2.14
CA ARG A 49 -4.43 -22.37 -1.70
C ARG A 49 -3.38 -21.29 -1.48
N TYR A 50 -2.26 -21.62 -0.85
CA TYR A 50 -1.16 -20.69 -0.61
C TYR A 50 -0.57 -20.18 -1.94
N ARG A 51 -0.31 -21.06 -2.91
CA ARG A 51 0.21 -20.68 -4.23
C ARG A 51 -0.78 -19.78 -4.97
N HIS A 52 -2.07 -20.10 -4.93
CA HIS A 52 -3.11 -19.27 -5.53
C HIS A 52 -3.18 -17.87 -4.88
N ARG A 53 -3.20 -17.79 -3.54
CA ARG A 53 -3.18 -16.50 -2.83
C ARG A 53 -1.91 -15.70 -3.10
N LYS A 54 -0.74 -16.35 -3.20
CA LYS A 54 0.53 -15.71 -3.57
C LYS A 54 0.46 -15.12 -4.97
N TRP A 55 -0.14 -15.85 -5.91
CA TRP A 55 -0.36 -15.37 -7.29
C TRP A 55 -1.31 -14.17 -7.35
N GLU A 56 -2.45 -14.22 -6.66
CA GLU A 56 -3.39 -13.10 -6.59
C GLU A 56 -2.73 -11.84 -6.01
N LEU A 57 -1.96 -12.00 -4.94
CA LEU A 57 -1.20 -10.90 -4.34
C LEU A 57 -0.13 -10.32 -5.29
N PHE A 58 0.49 -11.17 -6.12
CA PHE A 58 1.42 -10.74 -7.16
C PHE A 58 0.73 -9.90 -8.23
N CYS A 59 -0.42 -10.34 -8.73
CA CYS A 59 -1.23 -9.57 -9.68
C CYS A 59 -1.62 -8.20 -9.10
N GLU A 60 -2.17 -8.17 -7.88
CA GLU A 60 -2.52 -6.92 -7.20
C GLU A 60 -1.30 -5.98 -7.07
N TRP A 61 -0.15 -6.53 -6.69
CA TRP A 61 1.09 -5.76 -6.53
C TRP A 61 1.58 -5.17 -7.85
N ARG A 62 1.50 -5.92 -8.96
CA ARG A 62 1.85 -5.43 -10.30
C ARG A 62 0.93 -4.31 -10.77
N ASP A 63 -0.37 -4.44 -10.55
CA ASP A 63 -1.34 -3.42 -10.95
C ASP A 63 -1.09 -2.10 -10.20
N LEU A 64 -0.81 -2.18 -8.90
CA LEU A 64 -0.49 -1.00 -8.12
C LEU A 64 0.83 -0.34 -8.55
N LEU A 65 1.85 -1.14 -8.92
CA LEU A 65 3.10 -0.61 -9.50
C LEU A 65 2.83 0.18 -10.78
N ALA A 66 2.02 -0.36 -11.69
CA ALA A 66 1.66 0.31 -12.93
C ALA A 66 0.82 1.59 -12.71
N GLN A 67 -0.14 1.54 -11.78
CA GLN A 67 -0.99 2.69 -11.45
C GLN A 67 -0.21 3.82 -10.78
N ARG A 68 0.81 3.50 -9.97
CA ARG A 68 1.60 4.49 -9.22
C ARG A 68 2.20 5.55 -10.14
N GLU A 69 2.89 5.14 -11.20
CA GLU A 69 3.57 6.09 -12.08
C GLU A 69 2.58 7.03 -12.76
N LEU A 70 1.44 6.48 -13.19
CA LEU A 70 0.36 7.25 -13.79
C LEU A 70 -0.23 8.27 -12.81
N VAL A 71 -0.47 7.85 -11.56
CA VAL A 71 -1.02 8.71 -10.51
C VAL A 71 -0.04 9.84 -10.16
N LEU A 72 1.24 9.53 -9.98
CA LEU A 72 2.28 10.53 -9.68
C LEU A 72 2.44 11.53 -10.83
N ALA A 73 2.53 11.03 -12.07
CA ALA A 73 2.64 11.88 -13.26
C ALA A 73 1.42 12.78 -13.45
N HIS A 74 0.21 12.26 -13.18
CA HIS A 74 -1.01 13.04 -13.20
C HIS A 74 -0.95 14.20 -12.20
N TYR A 75 -0.68 13.94 -10.92
CA TYR A 75 -0.65 15.00 -9.91
C TYR A 75 0.51 15.97 -10.08
N ALA A 76 1.68 15.50 -10.52
CA ALA A 76 2.81 16.35 -10.87
C ALA A 76 2.47 17.34 -11.99
N ARG A 77 1.78 16.89 -13.04
CA ARG A 77 1.31 17.74 -14.15
C ARG A 77 0.38 18.85 -13.66
N HIS A 78 -0.44 18.56 -12.65
CA HIS A 78 -1.40 19.52 -12.09
C HIS A 78 -0.86 20.31 -10.89
N ARG A 79 0.40 20.11 -10.50
CA ARG A 79 1.03 20.75 -9.32
C ARG A 79 0.21 20.58 -8.03
N VAL A 80 -0.46 19.43 -7.90
CA VAL A 80 -1.27 19.11 -6.73
C VAL A 80 -0.38 18.39 -5.71
N PRO A 81 -0.27 18.88 -4.46
CA PRO A 81 0.49 18.19 -3.43
C PRO A 81 -0.17 16.84 -3.10
N LEU A 82 0.66 15.83 -2.84
CA LEU A 82 0.23 14.47 -2.54
C LEU A 82 0.41 14.16 -1.06
N ARG A 83 -0.39 13.25 -0.51
CA ARG A 83 -0.21 12.71 0.84
C ARG A 83 -0.53 11.22 0.87
N ILE A 84 0.09 10.49 1.80
CA ILE A 84 -0.23 9.08 2.04
C ILE A 84 -1.35 8.99 3.07
N VAL A 85 -2.42 8.31 2.68
CA VAL A 85 -3.59 8.12 3.54
C VAL A 85 -3.86 6.64 3.69
N ARG A 86 -4.20 6.26 4.93
CA ARG A 86 -4.65 4.90 5.26
C ARG A 86 -6.07 4.74 4.75
N GLN A 87 -6.36 3.66 4.04
CA GLN A 87 -7.73 3.36 3.62
C GLN A 87 -8.58 2.71 4.71
N HIS A 88 -7.96 2.06 5.72
CA HIS A 88 -8.67 1.28 6.73
C HIS A 88 -8.30 1.66 8.16
N ALA A 89 -9.19 1.29 9.07
CA ALA A 89 -9.01 1.36 10.52
C ALA A 89 -7.89 0.38 10.98
N PRO A 90 -7.36 0.51 12.21
CA PRO A 90 -6.24 -0.29 12.72
C PRO A 90 -6.44 -1.81 12.58
N PRO A 91 -5.35 -2.61 12.48
CA PRO A 91 -3.96 -2.21 12.72
C PRO A 91 -3.30 -1.47 11.54
N ALA A 92 -2.38 -0.56 11.87
CA ALA A 92 -1.69 0.23 10.87
C ALA A 92 -0.64 -0.61 10.13
N CYS A 93 -0.52 -0.42 8.82
CA CYS A 93 0.54 -1.05 8.04
C CYS A 93 1.93 -0.64 8.59
N PRO A 94 2.79 -1.60 8.99
CA PRO A 94 4.06 -1.30 9.66
C PRO A 94 5.09 -0.59 8.76
N VAL A 95 4.85 -0.57 7.44
CA VAL A 95 5.72 0.11 6.46
C VAL A 95 5.23 1.53 6.18
N CYS A 96 3.92 1.71 5.99
CA CYS A 96 3.34 3.01 5.62
C CYS A 96 2.99 3.90 6.81
N ASP A 97 2.90 3.36 8.02
CA ASP A 97 2.50 4.10 9.22
C ASP A 97 3.35 5.36 9.44
N ALA A 98 4.67 5.23 9.31
CA ALA A 98 5.65 6.32 9.44
C ALA A 98 5.51 7.44 8.38
N PHE A 99 4.79 7.18 7.28
CA PHE A 99 4.58 8.14 6.20
C PHE A 99 3.17 8.71 6.19
N HIS A 100 2.32 8.32 7.14
CA HIS A 100 0.95 8.78 7.20
C HIS A 100 0.86 10.31 7.29
N ALA A 101 -0.01 10.90 6.48
CA ALA A 101 -0.25 12.34 6.40
C ALA A 101 0.97 13.19 5.99
N ARG A 102 2.09 12.57 5.64
CA ARG A 102 3.25 13.27 5.10
C ARG A 102 2.93 13.76 3.69
N GLU A 103 3.23 15.03 3.42
CA GLU A 103 3.20 15.57 2.07
C GLU A 103 4.36 14.99 1.26
N ILE A 104 4.05 14.52 0.06
CA ILE A 104 5.00 13.95 -0.87
C ILE A 104 5.13 14.94 -2.02
N SER A 105 6.37 15.30 -2.35
CA SER A 105 6.67 15.99 -3.60
C SER A 105 6.43 15.04 -4.78
N ALA A 106 6.57 15.52 -6.02
CA ALA A 106 6.55 14.65 -7.19
C ALA A 106 7.73 13.63 -7.24
N ASP A 107 8.59 13.60 -6.22
CA ASP A 107 9.68 12.64 -6.09
C ASP A 107 9.16 11.25 -5.69
N VAL A 108 9.40 10.31 -6.59
CA VAL A 108 9.04 8.90 -6.51
C VAL A 108 9.76 8.17 -5.36
N HIS A 109 10.90 8.70 -4.89
CA HIS A 109 11.70 8.17 -3.77
C HIS A 109 11.25 8.69 -2.41
N ALA A 110 10.42 9.74 -2.36
CA ALA A 110 9.80 10.23 -1.13
C ALA A 110 8.61 9.35 -0.67
N LEU A 111 8.28 8.33 -1.46
CA LEU A 111 7.22 7.35 -1.17
C LEU A 111 7.72 6.25 -0.22
N PRO A 112 6.83 5.68 0.63
CA PRO A 112 7.15 4.49 1.40
C PRO A 112 7.59 3.36 0.47
N PRO A 113 8.45 2.45 0.96
CA PRO A 113 8.80 1.26 0.21
C PRO A 113 7.53 0.54 -0.26
N PHE A 114 7.47 0.30 -1.57
CA PHE A 114 6.32 -0.33 -2.18
C PHE A 114 6.32 -1.82 -1.84
N HIS A 115 5.20 -2.33 -1.34
CA HIS A 115 5.12 -3.69 -0.80
C HIS A 115 3.77 -4.34 -1.09
N PRO A 116 3.74 -5.67 -1.25
CA PRO A 116 2.52 -6.39 -1.55
C PRO A 116 1.53 -6.29 -0.39
N GLY A 117 0.24 -6.24 -0.72
CA GLY A 117 -0.83 -6.19 0.27
C GLY A 117 -1.01 -4.85 0.98
N CYS A 118 -0.25 -3.82 0.58
CA CYS A 118 -0.46 -2.46 1.04
C CYS A 118 -1.79 -1.91 0.52
N ARG A 119 -2.64 -1.41 1.42
CA ARG A 119 -3.86 -0.63 1.08
C ARG A 119 -3.70 0.87 1.33
N CYS A 120 -2.50 1.35 1.63
CA CYS A 120 -2.27 2.79 1.76
C CYS A 120 -2.21 3.41 0.36
N VAL A 121 -2.98 4.48 0.15
CA VAL A 121 -3.03 5.15 -1.15
C VAL A 121 -2.44 6.55 -1.10
N VAL A 122 -1.88 6.94 -2.23
CA VAL A 122 -1.46 8.31 -2.51
C VAL A 122 -2.72 9.08 -2.93
N MET A 123 -3.12 10.06 -2.12
CA MET A 123 -4.23 10.95 -2.43
C MET A 123 -3.76 12.38 -2.60
N ALA A 124 -4.47 13.16 -3.41
CA ALA A 124 -4.34 14.62 -3.38
C ALA A 124 -4.52 15.11 -1.93
N ALA A 125 -3.57 15.91 -1.46
CA ALA A 125 -3.78 16.69 -0.26
C ALA A 125 -4.88 17.70 -0.58
N ARG A 126 -6.06 17.51 0.01
CA ARG A 126 -7.04 18.60 0.05
C ARG A 126 -6.33 19.72 0.79
N THR A 127 -6.12 20.84 0.11
CA THR A 127 -5.81 22.10 0.79
C THR A 127 -6.93 22.28 1.82
N GLN A 128 -6.61 22.03 3.09
CA GLN A 128 -7.49 22.52 4.15
C GLN A 128 -7.47 24.02 3.96
N SER A 129 -8.55 24.56 3.38
CA SER A 129 -8.86 25.97 3.41
C SER A 129 -8.57 26.42 4.84
N ALA A 130 -7.57 27.31 4.98
CA ALA A 130 -7.27 27.93 6.25
C ALA A 130 -8.60 28.43 6.81
N ARG A 131 -9.05 27.84 7.93
CA ARG A 131 -10.20 28.37 8.67
C ARG A 131 -9.98 29.89 8.77
N PRO A 132 -10.96 30.73 8.39
CA PRO A 132 -10.80 32.16 8.58
C PRO A 132 -10.51 32.35 10.07
N ARG A 133 -9.34 32.93 10.39
CA ARG A 133 -9.05 33.35 11.76
C ARG A 133 -10.20 34.27 12.14
N SER A 134 -11.11 33.79 12.98
CA SER A 134 -12.16 34.60 13.58
C SER A 134 -11.43 35.74 14.26
N ARG A 135 -11.50 36.92 13.63
CA ARG A 135 -10.95 38.17 14.13
C ARG A 135 -11.76 38.46 15.39
N ALA A 136 -11.25 38.03 16.54
CA ALA A 136 -11.83 38.37 17.83
C ALA A 136 -11.89 39.89 17.88
N GLY A 137 -13.12 40.42 17.83
CA GLY A 137 -13.40 41.84 17.86
C GLY A 137 -12.79 42.43 19.11
N ARG A 138 -11.96 43.45 18.94
CA ARG A 138 -11.56 44.35 20.01
C ARG A 138 -12.76 45.27 20.30
N PRO A 139 -13.37 45.27 21.49
CA PRO A 139 -14.23 46.37 21.86
C PRO A 139 -13.31 47.56 22.18
N ARG A 140 -13.49 48.66 21.44
CA ARG A 140 -13.05 49.99 21.88
C ARG A 140 -13.90 50.37 23.10
N GLY A 141 -13.27 51.01 24.06
CA GLY A 141 -13.94 51.47 25.27
C GLY A 141 -15.06 52.47 24.99
N ALA A 142 -15.96 52.54 25.96
CA ALA A 142 -16.65 53.73 26.41
C ALA A 142 -16.76 53.59 27.94
#